data_AF-A0A6G3MMT8-F1
#
_entry.id   AF-A0A6G3MMT8-F1
#
_cell.length_a   1.000
_cell.length_b   1.000
_cell.length_c   1.000
_cell.angle_alpha   90.00
_cell.angle_beta   90.00
_cell.angle_gamma   90.00
#
_symmetry.space_group_name_H-M   'P 1'
#
loop_
_entity.id
_entity.type
_entity.pdbx_description
1 polymer ?
#
loop_
_entity_poly.entity_id
_entity_poly.type
_entity_poly.pdbx_seq_one_letter_code
_entity_poly.pdbx_strand_id
1 'polypeptide(L)'
;TSNIHKLSEITVGMPVLCFNETGGWFRSLILEKRSEKSCSVMYVDFGIIETVKLKSLSMIQPKFLFEPAQAVPCCIDDSQLSKHPNLVDILKSGTGVSINLIFCACTPTGTFKVKLPPQLT
;
A
#
# COMPACT_ATOMS: atom_id res chain seq x y z
N THR A 1 7.45 -25.60 -12.44
CA THR A 1 8.33 -25.79 -11.28
C THR A 1 7.94 -24.77 -10.22
N SER A 2 7.59 -25.22 -9.02
CA SER A 2 7.03 -24.38 -7.96
C SER A 2 8.10 -23.45 -7.37
N ASN A 3 8.01 -22.13 -7.62
CA ASN A 3 8.82 -21.12 -6.92
C ASN A 3 8.32 -21.00 -5.48
N ILE A 4 8.68 -21.98 -4.65
CA ILE A 4 8.39 -21.95 -3.21
C ILE A 4 9.53 -21.18 -2.55
N HIS A 5 9.28 -19.92 -2.23
CA HIS A 5 10.20 -19.14 -1.41
C HIS A 5 10.22 -19.64 0.04
N LYS A 6 11.40 -19.80 0.62
CA LYS A 6 11.57 -20.08 2.06
C LYS A 6 11.64 -18.79 2.88
N LEU A 7 11.27 -18.85 4.16
CA LEU A 7 11.32 -17.68 5.06
C LEU A 7 12.73 -17.09 5.20
N SER A 8 13.76 -17.93 5.10
CA SER A 8 15.17 -17.53 5.14
C SER A 8 15.59 -16.67 3.94
N GLU A 9 14.87 -16.79 2.82
CA GLU A 9 15.20 -16.15 1.55
C GLU A 9 14.50 -14.79 1.40
N ILE A 10 13.44 -14.54 2.18
CA ILE A 10 12.75 -13.25 2.16
C ILE A 10 13.33 -12.30 3.20
N THR A 11 13.41 -11.01 2.88
CA THR A 11 13.88 -9.95 3.79
C THR A 11 12.87 -8.82 3.81
N VAL A 12 12.69 -8.17 4.96
CA VAL A 12 11.86 -6.95 5.07
C VAL A 12 12.42 -5.89 4.14
N GLY A 13 11.54 -5.19 3.41
CA GLY A 13 11.91 -4.22 2.38
C GLY A 13 12.21 -4.83 1.01
N MET A 14 12.17 -6.17 0.87
CA MET A 14 12.37 -6.80 -0.43
C MET A 14 11.15 -6.60 -1.33
N PRO A 15 11.32 -6.13 -2.59
CA PRO A 15 10.22 -6.05 -3.54
C PRO A 15 9.97 -7.42 -4.17
N VAL A 16 8.70 -7.80 -4.28
CA VAL A 16 8.25 -9.10 -4.81
C VAL A 16 6.98 -8.91 -5.63
N LEU A 17 6.60 -9.94 -6.38
CA LEU A 17 5.26 -10.09 -6.92
C LEU A 17 4.46 -11.01 -6.00
N CYS A 18 3.21 -10.65 -5.71
CA CYS A 18 2.29 -11.50 -4.96
C CYS A 18 1.11 -11.89 -5.86
N PHE A 19 0.83 -13.18 -5.96
CA PHE A 19 -0.39 -13.69 -6.58
C PHE A 19 -1.48 -13.84 -5.52
N ASN A 20 -2.52 -13.00 -5.61
CA ASN A 20 -3.60 -13.03 -4.63
C ASN A 20 -4.64 -14.13 -4.96
N GLU A 21 -5.54 -14.39 -4.01
CA GLU A 21 -6.56 -15.44 -4.18
C GLU A 21 -7.63 -15.09 -5.23
N THR A 22 -7.73 -13.82 -5.65
CA THR A 22 -8.65 -13.37 -6.71
C THR A 22 -8.04 -13.46 -8.12
N GLY A 23 -6.82 -13.98 -8.27
CA GLY A 23 -6.20 -14.27 -9.56
C GLY A 23 -5.36 -13.15 -10.18
N GLY A 24 -4.98 -12.12 -9.41
CA GLY A 24 -4.14 -11.02 -9.88
C GLY A 24 -2.70 -11.08 -9.37
N TRP A 25 -1.76 -10.52 -10.13
CA TRP A 25 -0.39 -10.24 -9.68
C TRP A 25 -0.26 -8.80 -9.22
N PHE A 26 0.34 -8.60 -8.06
CA PHE A 26 0.53 -7.30 -7.43
C PHE A 26 2.01 -7.05 -7.18
N ARG A 27 2.47 -5.82 -7.42
CA ARG A 27 3.77 -5.38 -6.93
C ARG A 27 3.66 -5.21 -5.42
N SER A 28 4.58 -5.86 -4.71
CA SER A 28 4.51 -5.97 -3.26
C SER A 28 5.84 -5.64 -2.61
N LEU A 29 5.78 -5.11 -1.39
CA LEU A 29 6.94 -4.96 -0.52
C LEU A 29 6.76 -5.85 0.72
N ILE A 30 7.76 -6.66 1.07
CA ILE A 30 7.72 -7.42 2.32
C ILE A 30 7.82 -6.44 3.50
N LEU A 31 6.81 -6.44 4.38
CA LEU A 31 6.81 -5.59 5.58
C LEU A 31 7.29 -6.35 6.81
N GLU A 32 6.86 -7.60 6.97
CA GLU A 32 7.11 -8.36 8.19
C GLU A 32 7.05 -9.86 7.95
N LYS A 33 7.94 -10.62 8.59
CA LYS A 33 7.88 -12.07 8.65
C LYS A 33 6.89 -12.47 9.75
N ARG A 34 5.83 -13.22 9.41
CA ARG A 34 4.78 -13.60 10.37
C ARG A 34 4.95 -15.02 10.89
N SER A 35 5.31 -15.96 10.01
CA SER A 35 5.58 -17.36 10.35
C SER A 35 6.50 -17.99 9.32
N GLU A 36 6.88 -19.26 9.52
CA GLU A 36 7.65 -20.05 8.54
C GLU A 36 7.02 -20.11 7.15
N LYS A 37 5.70 -19.90 7.04
CA LYS A 37 4.94 -20.04 5.78
C LYS A 37 4.18 -18.77 5.38
N SER A 38 4.31 -17.68 6.13
CA SER A 38 3.61 -16.43 5.84
C SER A 38 4.37 -15.16 6.20
N CYS A 39 4.05 -14.08 5.50
CA CYS A 39 4.56 -12.74 5.76
C CYS A 39 3.47 -11.70 5.50
N SER A 40 3.62 -10.51 6.07
CA SER A 40 2.82 -9.36 5.67
C SER A 40 3.52 -8.62 4.53
N VAL A 41 2.73 -8.24 3.53
CA VAL A 41 3.17 -7.48 2.37
C VAL A 41 2.29 -6.26 2.18
N MET A 42 2.83 -5.19 1.58
CA MET A 42 2.05 -4.07 1.06
C MET A 42 1.94 -4.17 -0.45
N TYR A 43 0.73 -4.14 -1.00
CA TYR A 43 0.52 -3.91 -2.43
C TYR A 43 0.80 -2.43 -2.72
N VAL A 44 2.00 -2.14 -3.23
CA VAL A 44 2.54 -0.76 -3.30
C VAL A 44 1.75 0.14 -4.25
N ASP A 45 0.95 -0.44 -5.14
CA ASP A 45 0.12 0.30 -6.09
C ASP A 45 -1.28 0.62 -5.54
N PHE A 46 -1.69 -0.05 -4.45
CA PHE A 46 -3.03 0.06 -3.88
C PHE A 46 -3.02 0.50 -2.41
N GLY A 47 -1.88 0.48 -1.74
CA GLY A 47 -1.74 0.84 -0.32
C GLY A 47 -2.34 -0.19 0.64
N ILE A 48 -2.74 -1.36 0.12
CA ILE A 48 -3.34 -2.44 0.91
C ILE A 48 -2.24 -3.28 1.55
N ILE A 49 -2.41 -3.60 2.84
CA ILE A 49 -1.53 -4.51 3.57
C ILE A 49 -2.27 -5.82 3.82
N GLU A 50 -1.66 -6.94 3.44
CA GLU A 50 -2.21 -8.28 3.62
C GLU A 50 -1.18 -9.25 4.16
N THR A 51 -1.65 -10.28 4.87
CA THR A 51 -0.82 -11.43 5.25
C THR A 51 -1.02 -12.53 4.21
N VAL A 52 0.07 -12.91 3.55
CA VAL A 52 0.06 -13.84 2.42
C VAL A 52 0.95 -15.06 2.70
N LYS A 53 0.68 -16.15 1.98
CA LYS A 53 1.50 -17.37 2.03
C LYS A 53 2.76 -17.16 1.20
N LEU A 54 3.91 -17.67 1.66
CA LEU A 54 5.17 -17.52 0.91
C LEU A 54 5.11 -18.14 -0.50
N LYS A 55 4.29 -19.20 -0.67
CA LYS A 55 4.06 -19.85 -1.97
C LYS A 55 3.33 -18.96 -3.00
N SER A 56 2.72 -17.86 -2.55
CA SER A 56 2.06 -16.87 -3.41
C SER A 56 3.03 -15.80 -3.91
N LEU A 57 4.28 -15.80 -3.41
CA LEU A 57 5.28 -14.82 -3.78
C LEU A 57 6.09 -15.28 -4.99
N SER A 58 6.63 -14.32 -5.74
CA SER A 58 7.58 -14.54 -6.80
C SER A 58 8.54 -13.35 -6.91
N MET A 59 9.75 -13.57 -7.42
CA MET A 59 10.68 -12.48 -7.67
C MET A 59 10.12 -11.50 -8.69
N ILE A 60 10.22 -10.21 -8.39
CA ILE A 60 9.89 -9.15 -9.33
C ILE A 60 11.02 -8.97 -10.33
N GLN A 61 10.68 -8.87 -11.61
CA GLN A 61 11.67 -8.56 -12.64
C GLN A 61 12.09 -7.09 -12.53
N PRO A 62 13.38 -6.75 -12.72
CA PRO A 62 13.87 -5.38 -12.59
C PRO A 62 13.11 -4.35 -13.43
N LYS A 63 12.60 -4.75 -14.61
CA LYS A 63 11.79 -3.87 -15.47
C LYS A 63 10.52 -3.31 -14.79
N PHE A 64 9.98 -4.01 -13.79
CA PHE A 64 8.80 -3.58 -13.04
C PHE A 64 9.14 -2.73 -11.81
N LEU A 65 10.44 -2.53 -11.52
CA LEU A 65 10.92 -1.67 -10.43
C LEU A 65 11.16 -0.22 -10.88
N PHE A 66 11.20 0.05 -12.18
CA PHE A 66 11.39 1.41 -12.71
C PHE A 66 10.17 2.29 -12.48
N GLU A 67 8.97 1.70 -12.48
CA GLU A 67 7.75 2.43 -12.21
C GLU A 67 7.64 2.76 -10.71
N PRO A 68 7.33 3.99 -10.31
CA PRO A 68 7.13 4.33 -8.90
C PRO A 68 5.91 3.59 -8.33
N ALA A 69 5.89 3.40 -7.02
CA ALA A 69 4.69 2.94 -6.31
C ALA A 69 3.55 3.95 -6.53
N GLN A 70 2.36 3.46 -6.90
CA GLN A 70 1.23 4.33 -7.22
C GLN A 70 0.45 4.78 -5.98
N ALA A 71 0.48 3.99 -4.90
CA ALA A 71 -0.15 4.39 -3.64
C ALA A 71 0.82 5.25 -2.83
N VAL A 72 0.34 6.43 -2.43
CA VAL A 72 1.11 7.39 -1.64
C VAL A 72 0.57 7.40 -0.20
N PRO A 73 1.38 7.02 0.81
CA PRO A 73 0.94 7.05 2.20
C PRO A 73 0.72 8.49 2.63
N CYS A 74 -0.47 8.80 3.12
CA CYS A 74 -0.81 10.12 3.61
C CYS A 74 -1.70 10.08 4.85
N CYS A 75 -1.75 11.19 5.58
CA CYS A 75 -2.66 11.41 6.69
C CYS A 75 -3.24 12.82 6.64
N ILE A 76 -4.51 12.92 7.03
CA ILE A 76 -5.24 14.18 7.16
C ILE A 76 -5.60 14.40 8.62
N ASP A 77 -5.68 15.66 9.04
CA ASP A 77 -6.07 16.04 10.40
C ASP A 77 -7.58 15.81 10.62
N ASP A 78 -7.95 15.09 11.67
CA ASP A 78 -9.34 14.77 12.01
C ASP A 78 -10.22 16.03 12.19
N SER A 79 -9.63 17.16 12.60
CA SER A 79 -10.35 18.44 12.71
C SER A 79 -10.81 18.99 11.36
N GLN A 80 -10.18 18.56 10.25
CA GLN A 80 -10.63 18.88 8.89
C GLN A 80 -11.76 17.95 8.47
N LEU A 81 -11.64 16.65 8.80
CA LEU A 81 -12.64 15.65 8.44
C LEU A 81 -13.98 15.86 9.16
N SER A 82 -13.95 16.29 10.43
CA SER A 82 -15.17 16.51 11.22
C SER A 82 -16.08 17.59 10.65
N LYS A 83 -15.54 18.51 9.84
CA LYS A 83 -16.32 19.54 9.12
C LYS A 83 -17.03 18.99 7.88
N HIS A 84 -16.62 17.82 7.40
CA HIS A 84 -17.13 17.19 6.17
C HIS A 84 -17.45 15.70 6.42
N PRO A 85 -18.50 15.37 7.19
CA PRO A 85 -18.82 13.97 7.53
C PRO A 85 -19.02 13.07 6.31
N ASN A 86 -19.64 13.58 5.24
CA ASN A 86 -19.80 12.85 3.98
C ASN A 86 -18.46 12.48 3.33
N LEU A 87 -17.41 13.28 3.54
CA LEU A 87 -16.08 13.00 3.02
C LEU A 87 -15.44 11.80 3.71
N VAL A 88 -15.68 11.64 5.02
CA VAL A 88 -15.20 10.46 5.77
C VAL A 88 -15.81 9.19 5.18
N ASP A 89 -17.11 9.22 4.87
CA ASP A 89 -17.80 8.09 4.27
C ASP A 89 -17.30 7.84 2.84
N ILE A 90 -17.05 8.89 2.04
CA ILE A 90 -16.46 8.76 0.71
C ILE A 90 -15.06 8.11 0.80
N LEU A 91 -14.18 8.61 1.67
CA LEU A 91 -12.83 8.09 1.87
C LEU A 91 -12.86 6.61 2.31
N LYS A 92 -13.81 6.23 3.17
CA LYS A 92 -13.99 4.85 3.61
C LYS A 92 -14.63 3.94 2.55
N SER A 93 -15.47 4.49 1.67
CA SER A 93 -16.19 3.71 0.67
C SER A 93 -15.28 3.14 -0.42
N GLY A 94 -14.09 3.72 -0.63
CA GLY A 94 -13.17 3.29 -1.68
C GLY A 94 -13.73 3.45 -3.11
N THR A 95 -14.74 4.30 -3.28
CA THR A 95 -15.43 4.50 -4.56
C THR A 95 -14.67 5.47 -5.47
N GLY A 96 -14.97 5.46 -6.77
CA GLY A 96 -14.30 6.21 -7.85
C GLY A 96 -14.47 7.74 -7.81
N VAL A 97 -14.35 8.33 -6.62
CA VAL A 97 -14.36 9.77 -6.38
C VAL A 97 -12.94 10.28 -6.43
N SER A 98 -12.71 11.34 -7.19
CA SER A 98 -11.44 12.07 -7.18
C SER A 98 -11.51 13.21 -6.16
N ILE A 99 -10.51 13.26 -5.27
CA ILE A 99 -10.39 14.32 -4.27
C ILE A 99 -9.04 15.02 -4.49
N ASN A 100 -9.08 16.34 -4.57
CA ASN A 100 -7.86 17.14 -4.60
C ASN A 100 -7.36 17.36 -3.17
N LEU A 101 -6.06 17.21 -2.94
CA LEU A 101 -5.41 17.35 -1.64
C LEU A 101 -4.20 18.25 -1.74
N ILE A 102 -3.93 19.01 -0.69
CA ILE A 102 -2.74 19.85 -0.56
C ILE A 102 -1.72 19.12 0.30
N PHE A 103 -0.56 18.78 -0.29
CA PHE A 103 0.57 18.20 0.42
C PHE A 103 1.29 19.28 1.24
N CYS A 104 1.34 19.11 2.56
CA CYS A 104 1.83 20.13 3.49
C CYS A 104 3.21 19.80 4.05
N ALA A 105 3.49 18.53 4.30
CA ALA A 105 4.76 18.05 4.85
C ALA A 105 4.94 16.56 4.54
N CYS A 106 6.16 16.06 4.69
CA CYS A 106 6.48 14.63 4.65
C CYS A 106 7.16 14.24 5.97
N THR A 107 6.70 13.15 6.60
CA THR A 107 7.35 12.60 7.80
C THR A 107 8.66 11.90 7.41
N PRO A 108 9.60 11.67 8.36
CA PRO A 108 10.79 10.87 8.10
C PRO A 108 10.49 9.44 7.60
N THR A 109 9.30 8.92 7.90
CA THR A 109 8.82 7.60 7.44
C THR A 109 8.19 7.65 6.03
N GLY A 110 8.20 8.80 5.36
CA GLY A 110 7.65 8.96 4.01
C GLY A 110 6.15 9.19 3.94
N THR A 111 5.46 9.41 5.08
CA THR A 111 4.02 9.68 5.11
C THR A 111 3.76 11.17 4.89
N PHE A 112 2.93 11.51 3.91
CA PHE A 112 2.58 12.90 3.64
C PHE A 112 1.44 13.39 4.52
N LYS A 113 1.63 14.55 5.16
CA LYS A 113 0.54 15.29 5.77
C LYS A 113 -0.21 16.05 4.69
N VAL A 114 -1.52 15.84 4.59
CA VAL A 114 -2.37 16.47 3.57
C VAL A 114 -3.50 17.30 4.20
N LYS A 115 -4.03 18.26 3.44
CA LYS A 115 -5.18 19.07 3.80
C LYS A 115 -6.16 19.16 2.64
N LEU A 116 -7.42 19.47 2.95
CA LEU A 116 -8.41 19.81 1.93
C LEU A 116 -8.12 21.20 1.35
N PRO A 117 -8.42 21.42 0.06
CA PRO A 117 -8.38 22.74 -0.54
C PRO A 117 -9.30 23.73 0.20
N PRO A 118 -8.96 25.03 0.27
CA PRO A 118 -9.75 26.05 0.99
C PRO A 118 -11.22 26.16 0.53
N GLN A 119 -11.53 25.70 -0.68
CA GLN A 119 -12.89 25.71 -1.24
C GLN A 119 -13.80 24.62 -0.63
N LEU A 120 -13.21 23.69 0.12
CA LEU A 120 -13.86 22.56 0.78
C LEU A 120 -13.64 22.62 2.30
N THR A 121 -13.41 23.79 2.91
CA THR A 121 -13.14 23.96 4.37
C THR A 121 -14.10 24.92 5.06
#